data_AF-A0A964E888-F1
#
_entry.id   AF-A0A964E888-F1
#
_cell.length_a   1.000
_cell.length_b   1.000
_cell.length_c   1.000
_cell.angle_alpha   90.00
_cell.angle_beta   90.00
_cell.angle_gamma   90.00
#
_symmetry.space_group_name_H-M   'P 1'
#
loop_
_entity.id
_entity.type
_entity.pdbx_description
1 polymer ?
#
loop_
_entity_poly.entity_id
_entity_poly.type
_entity_poly.pdbx_seq_one_letter_code
_entity_poly.pdbx_strand_id
1 'polypeptide(L)'
;MQLVRQQHRESELPRAERKAELGQAHQSHKLLTIPNFLMAILFFVYLYAFIASLQGRWFDPRWTTDDALQQAFVFYQVNDPDLFRNDLITEMMTQYLTPIHLWVGQAITYFTADPMMTGHWIMLIQFVGVLVFLFLAVKELAGIAPAFFSATWMLFARNSMQRVTGGLQRGWAPMLFAAYFYLLAKEKHKSIWILFLIGCLLHPPTTLAIAGSYWLVLLYRLLKPQTRAKTKKVALTFLILNPIFALSAYLATKKSEDLGQMASYAQAKLMPEFSREVGRFKMVPLLDAWTEIKLFGFQAFNTSLSKASPFLESYTPHIVLGFLAALLGFSLLIKRNVFKFETFALLVAIFVTYFAARVFAFHLFVPQRYIQIPLAMFFVTFLPVAVWKLFHSSSRDFRDTSFSASRHSLFFLLLLSIFLWSSSGTGLYGDANFNKVSYFQGDVWKWVSENTPKDAVIAGHPTHIDAVELFGKRIGYATTETAHPFYDKYYQEIKRRLIVSFKAHYAEDLDELVSILEPEGIDYFIFKRKEFYPEALAKADYFEPIGTEVRQLASRDYMDYAYKKLPREVDLEKFPYMPYRDDLSVIVDVSALKSFLKQ
;
A
#
# COMPACT_ATOMS: atom_id res chain seq x y z
N MET A 1 -32.50 55.17 7.54
CA MET A 1 -33.60 54.98 6.56
C MET A 1 -33.19 54.28 5.25
N GLN A 2 -31.91 54.27 4.83
CA GLN A 2 -31.48 53.52 3.63
C GLN A 2 -31.32 51.99 3.83
N LEU A 3 -31.07 51.51 5.06
CA LEU A 3 -30.98 50.06 5.34
C LEU A 3 -32.34 49.33 5.31
N VAL A 4 -33.46 50.01 5.58
CA VAL A 4 -34.80 49.39 5.59
C VAL A 4 -35.33 49.16 4.16
N ARG A 5 -34.84 49.91 3.16
CA ARG A 5 -35.22 49.69 1.75
C ARG A 5 -34.49 48.52 1.09
N GLN A 6 -33.42 48.01 1.68
CA GLN A 6 -32.68 46.87 1.12
C GLN A 6 -33.29 45.52 1.52
N GLN A 7 -33.87 45.42 2.72
CA GLN A 7 -34.58 44.21 3.16
C GLN A 7 -35.93 43.98 2.45
N HIS A 8 -36.56 45.01 1.89
CA HIS A 8 -37.82 44.85 1.15
C HIS A 8 -37.66 44.46 -0.33
N ARG A 9 -36.44 44.56 -0.90
CA ARG A 9 -36.18 44.09 -2.28
C ARG A 9 -35.83 42.61 -2.40
N GLU A 10 -35.51 41.93 -1.29
CA GLU A 10 -35.25 40.48 -1.31
C GLU A 10 -36.53 39.64 -1.18
N SER A 11 -37.69 40.25 -0.88
CA SER A 11 -38.97 39.54 -0.74
C SER A 11 -39.78 39.37 -2.04
N GLU A 12 -39.36 39.98 -3.16
CA GLU A 12 -40.04 39.93 -4.46
C GLU A 12 -39.23 39.23 -5.56
N LEU A 13 -38.53 38.14 -5.21
CA LEU A 13 -38.13 37.18 -6.26
C LEU A 13 -39.41 36.59 -6.88
N PRO A 14 -39.57 36.64 -8.23
CA PRO A 14 -40.78 36.21 -8.91
C PRO A 14 -41.17 34.79 -8.49
N ARG A 15 -42.45 34.57 -8.14
CA ARG A 15 -43.02 33.23 -7.84
C ARG A 15 -42.68 32.18 -8.91
N ALA A 16 -42.38 32.60 -10.13
CA ALA A 16 -41.93 31.76 -11.25
C ALA A 16 -40.53 31.16 -11.05
N GLU A 17 -39.56 31.92 -10.53
CA GLU A 17 -38.21 31.42 -10.26
C GLU A 17 -38.21 30.46 -9.06
N ARG A 18 -38.99 30.76 -8.02
CA ARG A 18 -39.17 29.84 -6.89
C ARG A 18 -39.84 28.52 -7.29
N LYS A 19 -40.77 28.52 -8.26
CA LYS A 19 -41.36 27.29 -8.82
C LYS A 19 -40.40 26.53 -9.73
N ALA A 20 -39.48 27.19 -10.42
CA ALA A 20 -38.43 26.53 -11.20
C ALA A 20 -37.39 25.86 -10.29
N GLU A 21 -36.99 26.50 -9.19
CA GLU A 21 -36.10 25.91 -8.18
C GLU A 21 -36.77 24.77 -7.39
N LEU A 22 -38.04 24.91 -7.01
CA LEU A 22 -38.81 23.84 -6.35
C LEU A 22 -39.19 22.69 -7.31
N GLY A 23 -39.36 22.97 -8.60
CA GLY A 23 -39.63 21.96 -9.63
C GLY A 23 -38.41 21.12 -10.01
N GLN A 24 -37.20 21.68 -9.93
CA GLN A 24 -35.96 20.90 -10.07
C GLN A 24 -35.67 20.00 -8.86
N ALA A 25 -36.19 20.33 -7.68
CA ALA A 25 -36.02 19.53 -6.47
C ALA A 25 -36.85 18.23 -6.43
N HIS A 26 -37.71 17.98 -7.43
CA HIS A 26 -38.60 16.81 -7.45
C HIS A 26 -38.51 15.95 -8.73
N GLN A 27 -37.45 16.08 -9.53
CA GLN A 27 -37.04 14.96 -10.37
C GLN A 27 -36.48 13.88 -9.46
N SER A 28 -37.36 13.03 -8.93
CA SER A 28 -36.98 11.79 -8.29
C SER A 28 -36.11 11.03 -9.28
N HIS A 29 -34.79 11.04 -9.08
CA HIS A 29 -33.88 10.17 -9.80
C HIS A 29 -34.41 8.77 -9.64
N LYS A 30 -35.04 8.22 -10.69
CA LYS A 30 -35.56 6.85 -10.65
C LYS A 30 -34.35 5.96 -10.46
N LEU A 31 -34.13 5.48 -9.24
CA LEU A 31 -33.02 4.59 -8.90
C LEU A 31 -33.07 3.32 -9.79
N LEU A 32 -34.27 2.94 -10.21
CA LEU A 32 -34.61 1.75 -10.99
C LEU A 32 -34.65 1.99 -12.51
N THR A 33 -33.58 2.56 -13.11
CA THR A 33 -33.43 2.48 -14.57
C THR A 33 -32.69 1.19 -14.97
N ILE A 34 -32.98 0.66 -16.17
CA ILE A 34 -32.30 -0.55 -16.70
C ILE A 34 -30.76 -0.40 -16.67
N PRO A 35 -30.16 0.73 -17.12
CA PRO A 35 -28.71 0.94 -17.02
C PRO A 35 -28.15 0.82 -15.59
N ASN A 36 -28.84 1.40 -14.60
CA ASN A 36 -28.41 1.34 -13.20
C ASN A 36 -28.48 -0.09 -12.68
N PHE A 37 -29.57 -0.81 -12.99
CA PHE A 37 -29.77 -2.19 -12.57
C PHE A 37 -28.70 -3.12 -13.17
N LEU A 38 -28.42 -3.02 -14.47
CA LEU A 38 -27.39 -3.84 -15.13
C LEU A 38 -25.99 -3.60 -14.55
N MET A 39 -25.61 -2.33 -14.34
CA MET A 39 -24.31 -2.00 -13.77
C MET A 39 -24.20 -2.40 -12.29
N ALA A 40 -25.30 -2.30 -11.53
CA ALA A 40 -25.35 -2.78 -10.15
C ALA A 40 -25.17 -4.31 -10.09
N ILE A 41 -25.86 -5.08 -10.95
CA ILE A 41 -25.68 -6.54 -11.03
C ILE A 41 -24.22 -6.85 -11.36
N LEU A 42 -23.65 -6.23 -12.38
CA LEU A 42 -22.25 -6.43 -12.74
C LEU A 42 -21.32 -6.18 -11.55
N PHE A 43 -21.54 -5.09 -10.82
CA PHE A 43 -20.77 -4.78 -9.61
C PHE A 43 -20.92 -5.84 -8.53
N PHE A 44 -22.14 -6.24 -8.16
CA PHE A 44 -22.33 -7.22 -7.09
C PHE A 44 -21.85 -8.62 -7.47
N VAL A 45 -22.01 -9.04 -8.73
CA VAL A 45 -21.45 -10.29 -9.26
C VAL A 45 -19.93 -10.24 -9.21
N TYR A 46 -19.31 -9.14 -9.65
CA TYR A 46 -17.87 -9.01 -9.62
C TYR A 46 -17.33 -8.89 -8.19
N LEU A 47 -18.03 -8.20 -7.28
CA LEU A 47 -17.69 -8.13 -5.86
C LEU A 47 -17.73 -9.53 -5.22
N TYR A 48 -18.76 -10.31 -5.51
CA TYR A 48 -18.84 -11.70 -5.06
C TYR A 48 -17.66 -12.52 -5.61
N ALA A 49 -17.38 -12.43 -6.91
CA ALA A 49 -16.25 -13.12 -7.54
C ALA A 49 -14.90 -12.66 -6.97
N PHE A 50 -14.75 -11.37 -6.66
CA PHE A 50 -13.57 -10.81 -6.00
C PHE A 50 -13.38 -11.41 -4.61
N ILE A 51 -14.42 -11.41 -3.77
CA ILE A 51 -14.35 -12.00 -2.42
C ILE A 51 -14.05 -13.50 -2.52
N ALA A 52 -14.71 -14.22 -3.44
CA ALA A 52 -14.46 -15.64 -3.68
C ALA A 52 -13.02 -15.90 -4.15
N SER A 53 -12.43 -15.01 -4.95
CA SER A 53 -11.03 -15.11 -5.41
C SER A 53 -10.00 -15.02 -4.27
N LEU A 54 -10.40 -14.49 -3.11
CA LEU A 54 -9.54 -14.46 -1.92
C LEU A 54 -9.46 -15.83 -1.23
N GLN A 55 -10.30 -16.80 -1.62
CA GLN A 55 -10.26 -18.20 -1.17
C GLN A 55 -10.31 -18.33 0.36
N GLY A 56 -11.13 -17.49 1.02
CA GLY A 56 -11.27 -17.49 2.48
C GLY A 56 -10.12 -16.84 3.26
N ARG A 57 -9.05 -16.36 2.59
CA ARG A 57 -7.86 -15.80 3.27
C ARG A 57 -8.09 -14.47 3.97
N TRP A 58 -9.12 -13.70 3.61
CA TRP A 58 -9.29 -12.34 4.16
C TRP A 58 -9.47 -12.36 5.67
N PHE A 59 -10.41 -13.11 6.21
CA PHE A 59 -10.64 -13.15 7.66
C PHE A 59 -10.10 -14.45 8.28
N ASP A 60 -9.04 -15.00 7.71
CA ASP A 60 -8.32 -16.13 8.29
C ASP A 60 -7.06 -15.59 8.99
N PRO A 61 -6.97 -15.66 10.34
CA PRO A 61 -5.88 -15.07 11.11
C PRO A 61 -4.52 -15.71 10.82
N ARG A 62 -4.47 -16.80 10.03
CA ARG A 62 -3.23 -17.44 9.62
C ARG A 62 -2.58 -16.79 8.41
N TRP A 63 -3.32 -16.01 7.61
CA TRP A 63 -2.85 -15.48 6.34
C TRP A 63 -2.55 -13.98 6.41
N THR A 64 -1.46 -13.55 5.79
CA THR A 64 -1.14 -12.12 5.66
C THR A 64 -0.19 -11.86 4.49
N THR A 65 0.31 -10.64 4.40
CA THR A 65 1.32 -10.19 3.45
C THR A 65 2.71 -10.27 4.06
N ASP A 66 3.74 -10.48 3.25
CA ASP A 66 5.15 -10.21 3.59
C ASP A 66 5.36 -8.88 4.32
N ASP A 67 4.79 -7.80 3.80
CA ASP A 67 4.88 -6.47 4.40
C ASP A 67 4.25 -6.35 5.79
N ALA A 68 3.42 -7.32 6.21
CA ALA A 68 2.83 -7.33 7.55
C ALA A 68 3.76 -7.96 8.58
N LEU A 69 4.72 -8.80 8.15
CA LEU A 69 5.72 -9.40 9.04
C LEU A 69 6.55 -8.32 9.76
N GLN A 70 6.80 -7.20 9.08
CA GLN A 70 7.52 -6.03 9.61
C GLN A 70 6.61 -5.01 10.35
N GLN A 71 5.28 -5.01 10.17
CA GLN A 71 4.43 -3.89 10.61
C GLN A 71 3.29 -4.29 11.56
N ALA A 72 2.81 -5.53 11.49
CA ALA A 72 1.64 -5.95 12.27
C ALA A 72 2.03 -6.37 13.70
N PHE A 73 3.24 -6.92 13.89
CA PHE A 73 3.62 -7.52 15.18
C PHE A 73 3.64 -6.51 16.33
N VAL A 74 3.91 -5.23 16.06
CA VAL A 74 3.92 -4.16 17.07
C VAL A 74 2.60 -4.05 17.83
N PHE A 75 1.49 -4.47 17.21
CA PHE A 75 0.18 -4.43 17.85
C PHE A 75 0.01 -5.48 18.96
N TYR A 76 0.88 -6.50 19.08
CA TYR A 76 0.83 -7.39 20.25
C TYR A 76 1.03 -6.63 21.57
N GLN A 77 1.79 -5.52 21.55
CA GLN A 77 2.03 -4.69 22.73
C GLN A 77 0.76 -4.06 23.32
N VAL A 78 -0.35 -4.04 22.57
CA VAL A 78 -1.66 -3.59 23.08
C VAL A 78 -2.18 -4.52 24.17
N ASN A 79 -1.99 -5.83 24.01
CA ASN A 79 -2.49 -6.84 24.95
C ASN A 79 -1.38 -7.36 25.87
N ASP A 80 -0.12 -7.24 25.44
CA ASP A 80 1.04 -7.72 26.18
C ASP A 80 2.19 -6.70 26.10
N PRO A 81 2.18 -5.65 26.94
CA PRO A 81 3.18 -4.58 26.93
C PRO A 81 4.61 -5.00 27.29
N ASP A 82 4.81 -6.26 27.70
CA ASP A 82 6.13 -6.83 27.98
C ASP A 82 6.82 -7.33 26.70
N LEU A 83 6.08 -7.56 25.61
CA LEU A 83 6.66 -8.02 24.35
C LEU A 83 7.51 -6.94 23.67
N PHE A 84 8.65 -7.38 23.14
CA PHE A 84 9.57 -6.58 22.32
C PHE A 84 10.12 -5.31 23.00
N ARG A 85 10.30 -5.35 24.32
CA ARG A 85 10.90 -4.24 25.06
C ARG A 85 12.35 -4.02 24.66
N ASN A 86 12.73 -2.75 24.52
CA ASN A 86 14.09 -2.31 24.18
C ASN A 86 14.63 -2.94 22.88
N ASP A 87 13.74 -3.31 21.95
CA ASP A 87 14.12 -3.86 20.65
C ASP A 87 14.21 -2.77 19.56
N LEU A 88 15.37 -2.72 18.89
CA LEU A 88 15.69 -1.77 17.84
C LEU A 88 14.74 -1.91 16.63
N ILE A 89 14.40 -3.14 16.25
CA ILE A 89 13.51 -3.41 15.11
C ILE A 89 12.11 -2.89 15.42
N THR A 90 11.59 -3.19 16.60
CA THR A 90 10.28 -2.73 17.08
C THR A 90 10.21 -1.21 17.14
N GLU A 91 11.25 -0.54 17.65
CA GLU A 91 11.31 0.92 17.68
C GLU A 91 11.23 1.50 16.25
N MET A 92 12.03 0.97 15.33
CA MET A 92 12.04 1.39 13.93
C MET A 92 10.69 1.15 13.23
N MET A 93 10.12 -0.05 13.36
CA MET A 93 8.88 -0.42 12.68
C MET A 93 7.65 0.30 13.26
N THR A 94 7.63 0.57 14.56
CA THR A 94 6.59 1.41 15.17
C THR A 94 6.62 2.82 14.58
N GLN A 95 7.82 3.40 14.40
CA GLN A 95 7.96 4.72 13.80
C GLN A 95 7.54 4.74 12.32
N TYR A 96 7.53 3.61 11.61
CA TYR A 96 7.01 3.54 10.23
C TYR A 96 5.51 3.75 10.14
N LEU A 97 4.76 3.47 11.21
CA LEU A 97 3.32 3.62 11.25
C LEU A 97 2.94 5.09 11.53
N THR A 98 2.15 5.68 10.65
CA THR A 98 1.60 7.02 10.91
C THR A 98 0.61 7.03 12.07
N PRO A 99 0.44 8.18 12.77
CA PRO A 99 -0.30 8.22 14.04
C PRO A 99 -1.73 7.69 13.98
N ILE A 100 -2.54 8.08 12.99
CA ILE A 100 -3.93 7.60 12.91
C ILE A 100 -3.97 6.11 12.58
N HIS A 101 -3.05 5.62 11.73
CA HIS A 101 -3.00 4.19 11.41
C HIS A 101 -2.64 3.37 12.65
N LEU A 102 -1.66 3.83 13.44
CA LEU A 102 -1.30 3.23 14.71
C LEU A 102 -2.49 3.22 15.69
N TRP A 103 -3.17 4.36 15.88
CA TRP A 103 -4.31 4.45 16.81
C TRP A 103 -5.49 3.58 16.40
N VAL A 104 -5.82 3.54 15.11
CA VAL A 104 -6.88 2.66 14.59
C VAL A 104 -6.49 1.19 14.77
N GLY A 105 -5.22 0.84 14.50
CA GLY A 105 -4.71 -0.50 14.74
C GLY A 105 -4.80 -0.88 16.21
N GLN A 106 -4.26 -0.06 17.12
CA GLN A 106 -4.34 -0.29 18.56
C GLN A 106 -5.77 -0.45 19.06
N ALA A 107 -6.68 0.43 18.62
CA ALA A 107 -8.09 0.36 19.00
C ALA A 107 -8.73 -0.96 18.52
N ILE A 108 -8.47 -1.38 17.27
CA ILE A 108 -9.00 -2.65 16.75
C ILE A 108 -8.37 -3.83 17.47
N THR A 109 -7.05 -3.83 17.70
CA THR A 109 -6.35 -4.91 18.40
C THR A 109 -6.83 -5.09 19.82
N TYR A 110 -7.22 -4.01 20.51
CA TYR A 110 -7.84 -4.06 21.82
C TYR A 110 -9.14 -4.89 21.80
N PHE A 111 -9.91 -4.86 20.71
CA PHE A 111 -11.13 -5.65 20.57
C PHE A 111 -10.90 -7.05 19.99
N THR A 112 -9.94 -7.22 19.08
CA THR A 112 -9.69 -8.52 18.43
C THR A 112 -8.76 -9.43 19.21
N ALA A 113 -7.97 -8.87 20.13
CA ALA A 113 -6.84 -9.53 20.79
C ALA A 113 -5.80 -10.15 19.83
N ASP A 114 -5.86 -9.80 18.54
CA ASP A 114 -5.10 -10.44 17.46
C ASP A 114 -4.66 -9.39 16.41
N PRO A 115 -3.35 -9.13 16.28
CA PRO A 115 -2.78 -8.26 15.24
C PRO A 115 -3.06 -8.68 13.80
N MET A 116 -3.22 -9.97 13.53
CA MET A 116 -3.54 -10.47 12.19
C MET A 116 -4.95 -10.05 11.80
N MET A 117 -5.91 -10.33 12.69
CA MET A 117 -7.28 -9.85 12.53
C MET A 117 -7.36 -8.32 12.48
N THR A 118 -6.49 -7.62 13.22
CA THR A 118 -6.37 -6.16 13.15
C THR A 118 -6.11 -5.69 11.72
N GLY A 119 -5.12 -6.26 11.04
CA GLY A 119 -4.83 -5.98 9.64
C GLY A 119 -6.03 -6.23 8.73
N HIS A 120 -6.77 -7.32 8.93
CA HIS A 120 -7.95 -7.67 8.13
C HIS A 120 -9.13 -6.70 8.31
N TRP A 121 -9.35 -6.22 9.53
CA TRP A 121 -10.36 -5.20 9.82
C TRP A 121 -9.97 -3.82 9.25
N ILE A 122 -8.70 -3.42 9.35
CA ILE A 122 -8.23 -2.18 8.71
C ILE A 122 -8.40 -2.29 7.19
N MET A 123 -8.03 -3.43 6.60
CA MET A 123 -8.26 -3.71 5.17
C MET A 123 -9.73 -3.55 4.80
N LEU A 124 -10.68 -4.02 5.62
CA LEU A 124 -12.12 -3.82 5.39
C LEU A 124 -12.50 -2.34 5.39
N ILE A 125 -12.02 -1.55 6.37
CA ILE A 125 -12.30 -0.11 6.43
C ILE A 125 -11.77 0.59 5.19
N GLN A 126 -10.52 0.31 4.80
CA GLN A 126 -9.89 0.87 3.62
C GLN A 126 -10.64 0.49 2.33
N PHE A 127 -10.99 -0.79 2.19
CA PHE A 127 -11.72 -1.34 1.04
C PHE A 127 -13.12 -0.74 0.89
N VAL A 128 -13.91 -0.73 1.96
CA VAL A 128 -15.25 -0.13 1.95
C VAL A 128 -15.14 1.37 1.69
N GLY A 129 -14.18 2.04 2.35
CA GLY A 129 -13.93 3.47 2.17
C GLY A 129 -13.64 3.85 0.72
N VAL A 130 -12.74 3.13 0.04
CA VAL A 130 -12.44 3.41 -1.37
C VAL A 130 -13.65 3.19 -2.27
N LEU A 131 -14.39 2.09 -2.10
CA LEU A 131 -15.55 1.80 -2.95
C LEU A 131 -16.68 2.82 -2.76
N VAL A 132 -17.00 3.16 -1.50
CA VAL A 132 -18.06 4.12 -1.18
C VAL A 132 -17.71 5.50 -1.71
N PHE A 133 -16.53 6.03 -1.40
CA PHE A 133 -16.17 7.37 -1.86
C PHE A 133 -15.99 7.45 -3.37
N LEU A 134 -15.46 6.40 -4.01
CA LEU A 134 -15.32 6.36 -5.47
C LEU A 134 -16.69 6.35 -6.13
N PHE A 135 -17.60 5.50 -5.64
CA PHE A 135 -18.98 5.47 -6.11
C PHE A 135 -19.66 6.84 -5.95
N LEU A 136 -19.54 7.46 -4.77
CA LEU A 136 -20.14 8.77 -4.51
C LEU A 136 -19.54 9.87 -5.40
N ALA A 137 -18.23 9.86 -5.63
CA ALA A 137 -17.55 10.81 -6.51
C ALA A 137 -18.05 10.68 -7.95
N VAL A 138 -18.05 9.48 -8.50
CA VAL A 138 -18.47 9.24 -9.89
C VAL A 138 -19.98 9.44 -10.05
N LYS A 139 -20.79 9.07 -9.06
CA LYS A 139 -22.23 9.36 -9.04
C LYS A 139 -22.49 10.85 -9.16
N GLU A 140 -21.75 11.65 -8.42
CA GLU A 140 -21.85 13.11 -8.50
C GLU A 140 -21.41 13.64 -9.87
N LEU A 141 -20.41 13.03 -10.49
CA LEU A 141 -19.84 13.50 -11.75
C LEU A 141 -20.61 13.06 -13.00
N ALA A 142 -21.23 11.87 -12.98
CA ALA A 142 -21.79 11.21 -14.18
C ALA A 142 -23.01 10.31 -13.92
N GLY A 143 -23.53 10.19 -12.69
CA GLY A 143 -24.70 9.35 -12.39
C GLY A 143 -24.37 7.92 -11.92
N ILE A 144 -25.40 7.13 -11.64
CA ILE A 144 -25.30 5.86 -10.90
C ILE A 144 -24.62 4.75 -11.71
N ALA A 145 -25.00 4.55 -12.97
CA ALA A 145 -24.42 3.53 -13.84
C ALA A 145 -22.88 3.61 -13.97
N PRO A 146 -22.27 4.77 -14.34
CA PRO A 146 -20.80 4.87 -14.40
C PRO A 146 -20.15 4.77 -13.01
N ALA A 147 -20.87 5.06 -11.92
CA ALA A 147 -20.36 4.90 -10.57
C ALA A 147 -20.17 3.43 -10.18
N PHE A 148 -21.16 2.57 -10.49
CA PHE A 148 -21.00 1.13 -10.36
C PHE A 148 -19.89 0.59 -11.26
N PHE A 149 -19.82 1.04 -12.52
CA PHE A 149 -18.72 0.66 -13.42
C PHE A 149 -17.34 0.98 -12.82
N SER A 150 -17.17 2.19 -12.27
CA SER A 150 -15.91 2.64 -11.69
C SER A 150 -15.54 1.84 -10.44
N ALA A 151 -16.53 1.50 -9.59
CA ALA A 151 -16.32 0.63 -8.44
C ALA A 151 -15.93 -0.80 -8.87
N THR A 152 -16.57 -1.34 -9.91
CA THR A 152 -16.18 -2.64 -10.50
C THR A 152 -14.76 -2.59 -11.07
N TRP A 153 -14.39 -1.52 -11.77
CA TRP A 153 -13.03 -1.37 -12.29
C TRP A 153 -12.00 -1.23 -11.16
N MET A 154 -12.33 -0.58 -10.04
CA MET A 154 -11.43 -0.55 -8.87
C MET A 154 -11.15 -1.96 -8.33
N LEU A 155 -12.16 -2.83 -8.25
CA LEU A 155 -11.99 -4.23 -7.87
C LEU A 155 -11.15 -5.00 -8.89
N PHE A 156 -11.37 -4.72 -10.18
CA PHE A 156 -10.65 -5.32 -11.29
C PHE A 156 -9.18 -4.90 -11.35
N ALA A 157 -8.84 -3.69 -10.92
CA ALA A 157 -7.48 -3.19 -10.79
C ALA A 157 -6.74 -3.87 -9.63
N ARG A 158 -6.48 -5.17 -9.76
CA ARG A 158 -5.95 -6.06 -8.72
C ARG A 158 -4.70 -5.52 -8.04
N ASN A 159 -3.79 -4.92 -8.80
CA ASN A 159 -2.58 -4.28 -8.26
C ASN A 159 -2.89 -3.19 -7.23
N SER A 160 -3.96 -2.41 -7.42
CA SER A 160 -4.41 -1.39 -6.47
C SER A 160 -5.04 -2.04 -5.24
N MET A 161 -5.83 -3.11 -5.42
CA MET A 161 -6.43 -3.86 -4.30
C MET A 161 -5.39 -4.59 -3.46
N GLN A 162 -4.33 -5.13 -4.06
CA GLN A 162 -3.19 -5.72 -3.35
C GLN A 162 -2.49 -4.73 -2.41
N ARG A 163 -2.58 -3.41 -2.66
CA ARG A 163 -2.04 -2.39 -1.75
C ARG A 163 -2.89 -2.18 -0.51
N VAL A 164 -4.14 -2.64 -0.52
CA VAL A 164 -5.08 -2.61 0.61
C VAL A 164 -4.96 -3.88 1.46
N THR A 165 -4.51 -4.99 0.87
CA THR A 165 -4.30 -6.26 1.57
C THR A 165 -3.38 -6.14 2.77
N GLY A 166 -3.73 -6.82 3.86
CA GLY A 166 -3.01 -6.78 5.13
C GLY A 166 -3.29 -5.53 5.98
N GLY A 167 -4.13 -4.61 5.49
CA GLY A 167 -4.51 -3.40 6.24
C GLY A 167 -3.37 -2.42 6.43
N LEU A 168 -2.33 -2.50 5.60
CA LEU A 168 -1.13 -1.69 5.71
C LEU A 168 -1.44 -0.21 5.48
N GLN A 169 -0.58 0.67 5.99
CA GLN A 169 -0.76 2.12 5.89
C GLN A 169 -0.94 2.62 4.43
N ARG A 170 -0.24 2.02 3.47
CA ARG A 170 -0.38 2.38 2.04
C ARG A 170 -1.78 2.13 1.47
N GLY A 171 -2.58 1.27 2.10
CA GLY A 171 -3.96 0.99 1.73
C GLY A 171 -4.91 2.17 1.93
N TRP A 172 -4.51 3.18 2.72
CA TRP A 172 -5.28 4.43 2.87
C TRP A 172 -5.22 5.34 1.63
N ALA A 173 -4.21 5.19 0.77
CA ALA A 173 -4.01 6.08 -0.36
C ALA A 173 -5.19 6.11 -1.36
N PRO A 174 -5.72 4.97 -1.86
CA PRO A 174 -6.90 4.96 -2.72
C PRO A 174 -8.13 5.62 -2.08
N MET A 175 -8.36 5.36 -0.79
CA MET A 175 -9.49 5.94 -0.04
C MET A 175 -9.39 7.46 0.04
N LEU A 176 -8.21 8.01 0.34
CA LEU A 176 -7.98 9.46 0.41
C LEU A 176 -8.21 10.13 -0.94
N PHE A 177 -7.75 9.54 -2.05
CA PHE A 177 -8.05 10.04 -3.40
C PHE A 177 -9.55 10.04 -3.70
N ALA A 178 -10.22 8.92 -3.45
CA ALA A 178 -11.66 8.78 -3.67
C ALA A 178 -12.47 9.81 -2.86
N ALA A 179 -12.14 9.98 -1.57
CA ALA A 179 -12.75 10.97 -0.70
C ALA A 179 -12.49 12.40 -1.21
N TYR A 180 -11.26 12.71 -1.62
CA TYR A 180 -10.92 13.99 -2.21
C TYR A 180 -11.76 14.28 -3.47
N PHE A 181 -11.90 13.31 -4.38
CA PHE A 181 -12.70 13.48 -5.59
C PHE A 181 -14.17 13.77 -5.27
N TYR A 182 -14.75 13.05 -4.31
CA TYR A 182 -16.13 13.28 -3.87
C TYR A 182 -16.31 14.67 -3.25
N LEU A 183 -15.45 15.05 -2.31
CA LEU A 183 -15.53 16.33 -1.62
C LEU A 183 -15.27 17.52 -2.57
N LEU A 184 -14.36 17.34 -3.53
CA LEU A 184 -14.10 18.33 -4.58
C LEU A 184 -15.30 18.48 -5.51
N ALA A 185 -15.91 17.38 -5.96
CA ALA A 185 -17.12 17.41 -6.78
C ALA A 185 -18.30 18.11 -6.08
N LYS A 186 -18.37 18.00 -4.75
CA LYS A 186 -19.37 18.68 -3.90
C LYS A 186 -18.96 20.08 -3.43
N GLU A 187 -17.78 20.57 -3.81
CA GLU A 187 -17.20 21.84 -3.36
C GLU A 187 -17.15 22.03 -1.83
N LYS A 188 -16.94 20.93 -1.09
CA LYS A 188 -16.90 20.94 0.38
C LYS A 188 -15.50 21.26 0.90
N HIS A 189 -15.07 22.51 0.70
CA HIS A 189 -13.71 22.97 1.03
C HIS A 189 -13.26 22.69 2.48
N LYS A 190 -14.14 22.90 3.46
CA LYS A 190 -13.83 22.60 4.87
C LYS A 190 -13.53 21.12 5.10
N SER A 191 -14.32 20.24 4.49
CA SER A 191 -14.12 18.79 4.55
C SER A 191 -12.83 18.36 3.86
N ILE A 192 -12.43 19.04 2.77
CA ILE A 192 -11.14 18.80 2.10
C ILE A 192 -9.97 19.15 3.05
N TRP A 193 -10.06 20.25 3.80
CA TRP A 193 -9.03 20.61 4.78
C TRP A 193 -8.91 19.61 5.93
N ILE A 194 -10.05 19.10 6.43
CA ILE A 194 -10.08 18.01 7.41
C ILE A 194 -9.45 16.75 6.81
N LEU A 195 -9.78 16.43 5.55
CA LEU A 195 -9.19 15.30 4.83
C LEU A 195 -7.67 15.46 4.69
N PHE A 196 -7.14 16.67 4.49
CA PHE A 196 -5.69 16.90 4.46
C PHE A 196 -5.05 16.67 5.81
N LEU A 197 -5.65 17.14 6.91
CA LEU A 197 -5.11 16.85 8.24
C LEU A 197 -5.08 15.33 8.52
N ILE A 198 -6.20 14.65 8.26
CA ILE A 198 -6.30 13.18 8.37
C ILE A 198 -5.27 12.51 7.46
N GLY A 199 -5.15 12.99 6.22
CA GLY A 199 -4.22 12.46 5.24
C GLY A 199 -2.76 12.66 5.62
N CYS A 200 -2.38 13.78 6.23
CA CYS A 200 -1.03 13.99 6.77
C CYS A 200 -0.70 12.98 7.86
N LEU A 201 -1.69 12.53 8.62
CA LEU A 201 -1.53 11.59 9.73
C LEU A 201 -1.86 10.12 9.37
N LEU A 202 -2.22 9.85 8.11
CA LEU A 202 -2.46 8.50 7.57
C LEU A 202 -1.51 8.16 6.42
N HIS A 203 -1.34 9.06 5.46
CA HIS A 203 -0.54 8.83 4.26
C HIS A 203 -0.06 10.16 3.64
N PRO A 204 1.01 10.77 4.21
CA PRO A 204 1.58 12.03 3.73
C PRO A 204 1.85 12.10 2.21
N PRO A 205 2.40 11.04 1.55
CA PRO A 205 2.68 11.09 0.11
C PRO A 205 1.43 11.35 -0.75
N THR A 206 0.30 10.73 -0.40
CA THR A 206 -0.97 10.95 -1.11
C THR A 206 -1.49 12.36 -0.86
N THR A 207 -1.40 12.82 0.38
CA THR A 207 -1.87 14.14 0.80
C THR A 207 -1.15 15.25 0.04
N LEU A 208 0.16 15.11 -0.18
CA LEU A 208 0.92 16.04 -1.01
C LEU A 208 0.35 16.16 -2.43
N ALA A 209 0.03 15.03 -3.08
CA ALA A 209 -0.54 15.02 -4.43
C ALA A 209 -1.93 15.67 -4.50
N ILE A 210 -2.84 15.33 -3.57
CA ILE A 210 -4.19 15.93 -3.56
C ILE A 210 -4.17 17.41 -3.13
N ALA A 211 -3.27 17.82 -2.24
CA ALA A 211 -3.10 19.22 -1.85
C ALA A 211 -2.55 20.06 -3.02
N GLY A 212 -1.58 19.53 -3.76
CA GLY A 212 -1.07 20.15 -4.99
C GLY A 212 -2.17 20.32 -6.05
N SER A 213 -2.97 19.27 -6.27
CA SER A 213 -4.13 19.32 -7.17
C SER A 213 -5.12 20.41 -6.75
N TYR A 214 -5.42 20.49 -5.45
CA TYR A 214 -6.36 21.45 -4.91
C TYR A 214 -5.86 22.90 -5.03
N TRP A 215 -4.56 23.14 -4.82
CA TRP A 215 -3.93 24.44 -5.09
C TRP A 215 -4.14 24.88 -6.54
N LEU A 216 -3.87 24.02 -7.51
CA LEU A 216 -4.04 24.31 -8.93
C LEU A 216 -5.51 24.66 -9.24
N VAL A 217 -6.47 23.92 -8.67
CA VAL A 217 -7.91 24.21 -8.81
C VAL A 217 -8.26 25.59 -8.26
N LEU A 218 -7.77 25.94 -7.07
CA LEU A 218 -8.03 27.24 -6.46
C LEU A 218 -7.40 28.36 -7.30
N LEU A 219 -6.16 28.21 -7.76
CA LEU A 219 -5.49 29.18 -8.63
C LEU A 219 -6.30 29.43 -9.91
N TYR A 220 -6.75 28.38 -10.59
CA TYR A 220 -7.60 28.52 -11.77
C TYR A 220 -8.91 29.25 -11.48
N ARG A 221 -9.57 28.95 -10.36
CA ARG A 221 -10.80 29.63 -9.94
C ARG A 221 -10.56 31.09 -9.53
N LEU A 222 -9.36 31.45 -9.08
CA LEU A 222 -8.98 32.85 -8.81
C LEU A 222 -8.81 33.67 -10.09
N LEU A 223 -8.38 33.03 -11.18
CA LEU A 223 -8.25 33.67 -12.49
C LEU A 223 -9.61 34.00 -13.12
N LYS A 224 -10.70 33.38 -12.66
CA LYS A 224 -12.06 33.64 -13.15
C LYS A 224 -12.75 34.74 -12.35
N PRO A 225 -13.13 35.88 -12.97
CA PRO A 225 -13.78 36.99 -12.27
C PRO A 225 -15.04 36.55 -11.48
N GLN A 226 -15.82 35.62 -12.03
CA GLN A 226 -17.09 35.18 -11.45
C GLN A 226 -16.92 34.42 -10.12
N THR A 227 -15.82 33.67 -9.97
CA THR A 227 -15.55 32.87 -8.75
C THR A 227 -14.51 33.49 -7.84
N ARG A 228 -13.75 34.49 -8.33
CA ARG A 228 -12.59 35.08 -7.67
C ARG A 228 -12.84 35.50 -6.22
N ALA A 229 -13.93 36.21 -5.94
CA ALA A 229 -14.20 36.72 -4.58
C ALA A 229 -14.40 35.58 -3.56
N LYS A 230 -15.24 34.59 -3.90
CA LYS A 230 -15.48 33.39 -3.07
C LYS A 230 -14.20 32.57 -2.92
N THR A 231 -13.49 32.34 -4.02
CA THR A 231 -12.27 31.54 -4.04
C THR A 231 -11.13 32.23 -3.29
N LYS A 232 -11.01 33.56 -3.32
CA LYS A 232 -9.97 34.31 -2.59
C LYS A 232 -10.00 34.01 -1.10
N LYS A 233 -11.20 33.97 -0.50
CA LYS A 233 -11.36 33.61 0.90
C LYS A 233 -10.90 32.18 1.16
N VAL A 234 -11.34 31.22 0.34
CA VAL A 234 -10.97 29.80 0.47
C VAL A 234 -9.46 29.60 0.29
N ALA A 235 -8.85 30.24 -0.70
CA ALA A 235 -7.42 30.16 -0.98
C ALA A 235 -6.57 30.79 0.12
N LEU A 236 -6.99 31.94 0.66
CA LEU A 236 -6.29 32.57 1.79
C LEU A 236 -6.38 31.71 3.05
N THR A 237 -7.55 31.15 3.37
CA THR A 237 -7.68 30.21 4.49
C THR A 237 -6.80 28.99 4.28
N PHE A 238 -6.80 28.40 3.07
CA PHE A 238 -5.95 27.25 2.77
C PHE A 238 -4.45 27.58 2.88
N LEU A 239 -4.03 28.77 2.43
CA LEU A 239 -2.66 29.26 2.61
C LEU A 239 -2.25 29.31 4.09
N ILE A 240 -3.13 29.82 4.96
CA ILE A 240 -2.90 29.91 6.40
C ILE A 240 -2.83 28.51 7.04
N LEU A 241 -3.55 27.53 6.51
CA LEU A 241 -3.53 26.14 7.03
C LEU A 241 -2.34 25.33 6.53
N ASN A 242 -1.67 25.71 5.43
CA ASN A 242 -0.53 24.96 4.87
C ASN A 242 0.59 24.69 5.91
N PRO A 243 1.03 25.66 6.74
CA PRO A 243 2.03 25.38 7.77
C PRO A 243 1.59 24.30 8.76
N ILE A 244 0.30 24.23 9.10
CA ILE A 244 -0.24 23.21 10.00
C ILE A 244 -0.18 21.84 9.32
N PHE A 245 -0.55 21.74 8.05
CA PHE A 245 -0.45 20.49 7.29
C PHE A 245 0.99 20.04 7.10
N ALA A 246 1.90 20.97 6.80
CA ALA A 246 3.33 20.69 6.66
C ALA A 246 3.93 20.21 7.99
N LEU A 247 3.62 20.88 9.10
CA LEU A 247 4.04 20.45 10.43
C LEU A 247 3.46 19.09 10.81
N SER A 248 2.17 18.85 10.52
CA SER A 248 1.53 17.56 10.80
C SER A 248 2.18 16.43 10.00
N ALA A 249 2.46 16.63 8.71
CA ALA A 249 3.16 15.66 7.89
C ALA A 249 4.59 15.44 8.40
N TYR A 250 5.33 16.52 8.72
CA TYR A 250 6.68 16.44 9.27
C TYR A 250 6.71 15.62 10.56
N LEU A 251 5.83 15.92 11.52
CA LEU A 251 5.75 15.19 12.79
C LEU A 251 5.34 13.72 12.58
N ALA A 252 4.47 13.43 11.62
CA ALA A 252 4.06 12.07 11.30
C ALA A 252 5.16 11.25 10.59
N THR A 253 6.15 11.89 9.97
CA THR A 253 7.23 11.20 9.25
C THR A 253 8.59 11.31 9.92
N LYS A 254 8.77 12.22 10.87
CA LYS A 254 10.02 12.42 11.59
C LYS A 254 10.38 11.13 12.33
N LYS A 255 11.63 10.70 12.20
CA LYS A 255 12.20 9.57 12.93
C LYS A 255 13.08 10.05 14.08
N SER A 256 13.33 9.16 15.04
CA SER A 256 14.34 9.38 16.08
C SER A 256 15.72 9.60 15.47
N GLU A 257 16.52 10.44 16.11
CA GLU A 257 17.92 10.71 15.72
C GLU A 257 18.85 9.51 15.98
N ASP A 258 18.41 8.57 16.83
CA ASP A 258 19.12 7.33 17.15
C ASP A 258 19.15 6.37 15.96
N LEU A 259 18.14 6.42 15.10
CA LEU A 259 18.08 5.63 13.86
C LEU A 259 19.03 6.16 12.78
N GLY A 260 19.49 7.40 12.92
CA GLY A 260 20.41 8.04 12.01
C GLY A 260 19.74 8.87 10.92
N GLN A 261 20.50 9.15 9.86
CA GLN A 261 20.01 9.96 8.74
C GLN A 261 19.50 9.06 7.61
N MET A 262 18.45 9.54 6.93
CA MET A 262 17.95 8.85 5.76
C MET A 262 18.98 8.88 4.63
N ALA A 263 19.25 7.74 4.01
CA ALA A 263 20.15 7.62 2.87
C ALA A 263 19.69 8.53 1.73
N SER A 264 20.57 9.44 1.30
CA SER A 264 20.39 10.23 0.10
C SER A 264 20.54 9.37 -1.15
N TYR A 265 20.00 9.83 -2.28
CA TYR A 265 20.18 9.14 -3.56
C TYR A 265 21.66 9.01 -3.98
N ALA A 266 22.49 9.98 -3.62
CA ALA A 266 23.93 9.93 -3.86
C ALA A 266 24.60 8.81 -3.05
N GLN A 267 24.26 8.68 -1.77
CA GLN A 267 24.74 7.57 -0.93
C GLN A 267 24.23 6.22 -1.43
N ALA A 268 22.94 6.12 -1.77
CA ALA A 268 22.34 4.88 -2.25
C ALA A 268 22.97 4.34 -3.55
N LYS A 269 23.52 5.20 -4.41
CA LYS A 269 24.31 4.77 -5.59
C LYS A 269 25.59 4.02 -5.24
N LEU A 270 26.14 4.28 -4.06
CA LEU A 270 27.36 3.65 -3.56
C LEU A 270 27.07 2.41 -2.71
N MET A 271 25.80 2.14 -2.42
CA MET A 271 25.32 1.06 -1.56
C MET A 271 24.82 -0.11 -2.43
N PRO A 272 25.50 -1.28 -2.43
CA PRO A 272 25.04 -2.46 -3.16
C PRO A 272 23.61 -2.87 -2.81
N GLU A 273 23.16 -2.58 -1.59
CA GLU A 273 21.83 -2.86 -1.06
C GLU A 273 20.70 -2.25 -1.92
N PHE A 274 20.97 -1.12 -2.58
CA PHE A 274 20.02 -0.41 -3.44
C PHE A 274 20.15 -0.76 -4.93
N SER A 275 21.16 -1.56 -5.31
CA SER A 275 21.42 -1.94 -6.71
C SER A 275 20.27 -2.74 -7.29
N ARG A 276 19.92 -2.48 -8.54
CA ARG A 276 18.91 -3.27 -9.28
C ARG A 276 19.31 -4.71 -9.52
N GLU A 277 20.61 -4.98 -9.63
CA GLU A 277 21.11 -6.29 -10.02
C GLU A 277 21.12 -7.23 -8.80
N VAL A 278 21.73 -6.76 -7.71
CA VAL A 278 22.10 -7.60 -6.56
C VAL A 278 21.55 -7.12 -5.21
N GLY A 279 20.90 -5.96 -5.17
CA GLY A 279 20.43 -5.34 -3.93
C GLY A 279 19.09 -5.89 -3.42
N ARG A 280 18.83 -5.68 -2.13
CA ARG A 280 17.51 -5.92 -1.49
C ARG A 280 16.46 -4.98 -2.04
N PHE A 281 16.80 -3.69 -2.16
CA PHE A 281 15.92 -2.62 -2.63
C PHE A 281 16.32 -2.19 -4.02
N LYS A 282 15.90 -2.95 -5.04
CA LYS A 282 16.24 -2.81 -6.46
C LYS A 282 15.75 -1.51 -7.10
N MET A 283 16.27 -0.37 -6.66
CA MET A 283 15.77 0.97 -6.98
C MET A 283 16.80 1.81 -7.74
N VAL A 284 18.10 1.54 -7.56
CA VAL A 284 19.20 2.38 -8.06
C VAL A 284 20.00 1.66 -9.15
N PRO A 285 20.30 2.32 -10.29
CA PRO A 285 19.84 3.65 -10.68
C PRO A 285 18.31 3.68 -10.88
N LEU A 286 17.68 4.84 -10.64
CA LEU A 286 16.27 5.03 -11.01
C LEU A 286 16.11 4.73 -12.50
N LEU A 287 15.04 4.03 -12.86
CA LEU A 287 14.66 3.86 -14.27
C LEU A 287 14.47 5.23 -14.91
N ASP A 288 14.64 5.33 -16.23
CA ASP A 288 14.20 6.52 -16.94
C ASP A 288 12.70 6.76 -16.68
N ALA A 289 12.31 8.03 -16.72
CA ALA A 289 10.98 8.43 -16.28
C ALA A 289 9.88 7.74 -17.09
N TRP A 290 10.07 7.56 -18.40
CA TRP A 290 9.06 6.96 -19.24
C TRP A 290 8.90 5.45 -18.97
N THR A 291 9.99 4.72 -18.80
CA THR A 291 9.93 3.30 -18.43
C THR A 291 9.24 3.10 -17.08
N GLU A 292 9.55 3.93 -16.08
CA GLU A 292 8.87 3.87 -14.79
C GLU A 292 7.37 4.21 -14.91
N ILE A 293 7.01 5.24 -15.68
CA ILE A 293 5.62 5.61 -15.96
C ILE A 293 4.87 4.47 -16.67
N LYS A 294 5.47 3.80 -17.64
CA LYS A 294 4.85 2.64 -18.31
C LYS A 294 4.59 1.49 -17.35
N LEU A 295 5.58 1.15 -16.52
CA LEU A 295 5.50 -0.01 -15.61
C LEU A 295 4.53 0.20 -14.45
N PHE A 296 4.49 1.41 -13.89
CA PHE A 296 3.73 1.68 -12.67
C PHE A 296 2.48 2.53 -12.91
N GLY A 297 2.51 3.45 -13.87
CA GLY A 297 1.42 4.40 -14.10
C GLY A 297 0.18 3.81 -14.76
N PHE A 298 0.32 2.73 -15.54
CA PHE A 298 -0.79 2.11 -16.29
C PHE A 298 -1.32 0.82 -15.66
N GLN A 299 -1.05 0.60 -14.37
CA GLN A 299 -1.42 -0.63 -13.65
C GLN A 299 -2.93 -0.85 -13.48
N ALA A 300 -3.76 0.15 -13.79
CA ALA A 300 -5.22 -0.01 -13.88
C ALA A 300 -5.68 -0.74 -15.16
N PHE A 301 -4.81 -0.88 -16.17
CA PHE A 301 -5.11 -1.53 -17.45
C PHE A 301 -4.33 -2.82 -17.66
N ASN A 302 -3.05 -2.83 -17.26
CA ASN A 302 -2.17 -3.98 -17.40
C ASN A 302 -1.53 -4.30 -16.04
N THR A 303 -1.65 -5.55 -15.59
CA THR A 303 -1.10 -5.97 -14.29
C THR A 303 0.04 -6.95 -14.50
N SER A 304 1.04 -6.93 -13.62
CA SER A 304 2.10 -7.95 -13.59
C SER A 304 1.59 -9.35 -13.22
N LEU A 305 0.36 -9.47 -12.75
CA LEU A 305 -0.26 -10.74 -12.33
C LEU A 305 -0.90 -11.49 -13.49
N SER A 306 -1.11 -10.81 -14.62
CA SER A 306 -1.76 -11.33 -15.81
C SER A 306 -0.83 -11.12 -17.00
N LYS A 307 -0.51 -12.18 -17.75
CA LYS A 307 0.22 -12.01 -19.01
C LYS A 307 -0.75 -11.55 -20.09
N ALA A 308 -0.74 -10.26 -20.40
CA ALA A 308 -1.37 -9.74 -21.60
C ALA A 308 -0.69 -10.35 -22.84
N SER A 309 -1.28 -10.19 -24.03
CA SER A 309 -0.52 -10.48 -25.25
C SER A 309 0.72 -9.57 -25.32
N PRO A 310 1.86 -10.01 -25.90
CA PRO A 310 3.06 -9.18 -26.00
C PRO A 310 2.81 -7.79 -26.63
N PHE A 311 1.85 -7.74 -27.57
CA PHE A 311 1.35 -6.50 -28.15
C PHE A 311 0.70 -5.59 -27.10
N LEU A 312 -0.31 -6.08 -26.36
CA LEU A 312 -0.99 -5.26 -25.35
C LEU A 312 -0.05 -4.89 -24.20
N GLU A 313 0.85 -5.78 -23.79
CA GLU A 313 1.83 -5.46 -22.74
C GLU A 313 2.70 -4.27 -23.12
N SER A 314 3.17 -4.23 -24.38
CA SER A 314 4.05 -3.18 -24.88
C SER A 314 3.31 -1.88 -25.22
N TYR A 315 2.11 -2.00 -25.81
CA TYR A 315 1.40 -0.86 -26.42
C TYR A 315 0.27 -0.30 -25.56
N THR A 316 -0.17 -0.95 -24.47
CA THR A 316 -1.25 -0.43 -23.61
C THR A 316 -1.04 1.02 -23.18
N PRO A 317 0.15 1.47 -22.70
CA PRO A 317 0.38 2.88 -22.39
C PRO A 317 0.07 3.81 -23.57
N HIS A 318 0.50 3.44 -24.78
CA HIS A 318 0.28 4.23 -26.00
C HIS A 318 -1.19 4.22 -26.44
N ILE A 319 -1.86 3.07 -26.34
CA ILE A 319 -3.29 2.93 -26.64
C ILE A 319 -4.10 3.81 -25.68
N VAL A 320 -3.80 3.79 -24.39
CA VAL A 320 -4.51 4.60 -23.38
C VAL A 320 -4.26 6.09 -23.61
N LEU A 321 -3.03 6.51 -23.90
CA LEU A 321 -2.73 7.91 -24.22
C LEU A 321 -3.42 8.36 -25.52
N GLY A 322 -3.39 7.54 -26.56
CA GLY A 322 -4.10 7.80 -27.81
C GLY A 322 -5.62 7.89 -27.60
N PHE A 323 -6.18 7.02 -26.75
CA PHE A 323 -7.59 7.06 -26.38
C PHE A 323 -7.93 8.33 -25.59
N LEU A 324 -7.13 8.74 -24.61
CA LEU A 324 -7.31 10.00 -23.89
C LEU A 324 -7.25 11.21 -24.83
N ALA A 325 -6.30 11.24 -25.74
CA ALA A 325 -6.17 12.28 -26.75
C ALA A 325 -7.39 12.33 -27.68
N ALA A 326 -7.90 11.16 -28.11
CA ALA A 326 -9.11 11.05 -28.92
C ALA A 326 -10.35 11.53 -28.17
N LEU A 327 -10.51 11.15 -26.89
CA LEU A 327 -11.62 11.63 -26.05
C LEU A 327 -11.56 13.16 -25.90
N LEU A 328 -10.38 13.73 -25.66
CA LEU A 328 -10.18 15.16 -25.57
C LEU A 328 -10.49 15.86 -26.90
N GLY A 329 -9.90 15.40 -28.01
CA GLY A 329 -10.12 15.95 -29.34
C GLY A 329 -11.60 15.90 -29.75
N PHE A 330 -12.25 14.75 -29.57
CA PHE A 330 -13.67 14.60 -29.87
C PHE A 330 -14.53 15.49 -28.98
N SER A 331 -14.21 15.61 -27.68
CA SER A 331 -14.92 16.52 -26.77
C SER A 331 -14.87 17.98 -27.22
N LEU A 332 -13.73 18.42 -27.76
CA LEU A 332 -13.57 19.76 -28.32
C LEU A 332 -14.37 19.93 -29.61
N LEU A 333 -14.34 18.93 -30.51
CA LEU A 333 -15.08 18.94 -31.78
C LEU A 333 -16.59 19.07 -31.56
N ILE A 334 -17.15 18.31 -30.62
CA ILE A 334 -18.59 18.37 -30.29
C ILE A 334 -18.93 19.44 -29.24
N LYS A 335 -17.95 20.27 -28.86
CA LYS A 335 -18.06 21.34 -27.85
C LYS A 335 -18.67 20.87 -26.52
N ARG A 336 -18.35 19.64 -26.10
CA ARG A 336 -18.78 19.08 -24.81
C ARG A 336 -17.65 19.15 -23.79
N ASN A 337 -17.97 19.66 -22.62
CA ASN A 337 -17.02 19.71 -21.50
C ASN A 337 -16.98 18.35 -20.78
N VAL A 338 -16.18 17.44 -21.31
CA VAL A 338 -15.99 16.09 -20.76
C VAL A 338 -15.06 16.11 -19.54
N PHE A 339 -13.90 16.77 -19.68
CA PHE A 339 -12.90 16.92 -18.64
C PHE A 339 -12.96 18.31 -18.03
N LYS A 340 -13.26 18.38 -16.73
CA LYS A 340 -13.16 19.64 -15.99
C LYS A 340 -11.69 19.98 -15.70
N PHE A 341 -11.41 21.25 -15.40
CA PHE A 341 -10.06 21.68 -15.04
C PHE A 341 -9.50 20.90 -13.85
N GLU A 342 -10.34 20.51 -12.90
CA GLU A 342 -9.99 19.67 -11.75
C GLU A 342 -9.29 18.36 -12.16
N THR A 343 -9.71 17.75 -13.28
CA THR A 343 -9.11 16.52 -13.80
C THR A 343 -7.68 16.76 -14.28
N PHE A 344 -7.44 17.85 -15.00
CA PHE A 344 -6.09 18.23 -15.45
C PHE A 344 -5.20 18.67 -14.29
N ALA A 345 -5.75 19.42 -13.33
CA ALA A 345 -5.04 19.83 -12.12
C ALA A 345 -4.53 18.62 -11.33
N LEU A 346 -5.31 17.53 -11.25
CA LEU A 346 -4.86 16.28 -10.65
C LEU A 346 -3.71 15.64 -11.42
N LEU A 347 -3.82 15.49 -12.76
CA LEU A 347 -2.72 14.93 -13.56
C LEU A 347 -1.44 15.74 -13.40
N VAL A 348 -1.52 17.06 -13.47
CA VAL A 348 -0.37 17.94 -13.27
C VAL A 348 0.23 17.72 -11.88
N ALA A 349 -0.59 17.66 -10.82
CA ALA A 349 -0.10 17.41 -9.48
C ALA A 349 0.56 16.04 -9.32
N ILE A 350 0.02 14.99 -9.95
CA ILE A 350 0.61 13.65 -9.99
C ILE A 350 2.02 13.71 -10.59
N PHE A 351 2.17 14.32 -11.77
CA PHE A 351 3.48 14.40 -12.42
C PHE A 351 4.45 15.34 -11.70
N VAL A 352 3.99 16.49 -11.18
CA VAL A 352 4.84 17.39 -10.38
C VAL A 352 5.37 16.67 -9.14
N THR A 353 4.52 15.97 -8.41
CA THR A 353 4.97 15.24 -7.21
C THR A 353 5.85 14.04 -7.56
N TYR A 354 5.59 13.35 -8.67
CA TYR A 354 6.47 12.31 -9.21
C TYR A 354 7.87 12.83 -9.55
N PHE A 355 7.97 13.91 -10.35
CA PHE A 355 9.27 14.46 -10.71
C PHE A 355 9.98 15.09 -9.51
N ALA A 356 9.25 15.71 -8.58
CA ALA A 356 9.81 16.14 -7.31
C ALA A 356 10.39 14.95 -6.53
N ALA A 357 9.67 13.83 -6.42
CA ALA A 357 10.16 12.63 -5.76
C ALA A 357 11.40 12.03 -6.45
N ARG A 358 11.56 12.19 -7.77
CA ARG A 358 12.79 11.79 -8.46
C ARG A 358 13.99 12.68 -8.11
N VAL A 359 13.77 13.99 -8.00
CA VAL A 359 14.81 14.95 -7.59
C VAL A 359 15.20 14.72 -6.14
N PHE A 360 14.21 14.53 -5.27
CA PHE A 360 14.36 14.33 -3.83
C PHE A 360 14.19 12.86 -3.44
N ALA A 361 14.75 11.94 -4.23
CA ALA A 361 14.57 10.51 -4.02
C ALA A 361 14.92 10.09 -2.59
N PHE A 362 14.09 9.20 -2.05
CA PHE A 362 14.05 8.74 -0.65
C PHE A 362 13.49 9.77 0.34
N HIS A 363 13.83 11.06 0.23
CA HIS A 363 13.29 12.10 1.11
C HIS A 363 11.79 12.35 0.89
N LEU A 364 11.36 12.39 -0.38
CA LEU A 364 9.97 12.39 -0.77
C LEU A 364 9.51 10.98 -1.13
N PHE A 365 9.98 9.95 -0.41
CA PHE A 365 9.61 8.56 -0.67
C PHE A 365 10.07 8.05 -2.07
N VAL A 366 9.61 6.86 -2.47
CA VAL A 366 10.03 6.24 -3.75
C VAL A 366 9.19 6.80 -4.91
N PRO A 367 9.81 7.29 -6.01
CA PRO A 367 9.10 7.99 -7.09
C PRO A 367 7.88 7.25 -7.67
N GLN A 368 8.03 5.95 -7.95
CA GLN A 368 6.95 5.13 -8.51
C GLN A 368 5.64 5.18 -7.70
N ARG A 369 5.70 5.47 -6.40
CA ARG A 369 4.52 5.55 -5.53
C ARG A 369 3.62 6.75 -5.85
N TYR A 370 4.17 7.80 -6.44
CA TYR A 370 3.43 9.00 -6.86
C TYR A 370 2.70 8.83 -8.20
N ILE A 371 3.01 7.79 -8.97
CA ILE A 371 2.30 7.48 -10.22
C ILE A 371 1.42 6.24 -10.10
N GLN A 372 1.84 5.23 -9.33
CA GLN A 372 1.15 3.94 -9.26
C GLN A 372 -0.31 4.04 -8.81
N ILE A 373 -0.54 4.45 -7.55
CA ILE A 373 -1.89 4.59 -7.00
C ILE A 373 -2.60 5.82 -7.59
N PRO A 374 -1.94 7.00 -7.70
CA PRO A 374 -2.62 8.20 -8.17
C PRO A 374 -3.14 8.10 -9.61
N LEU A 375 -2.37 7.52 -10.54
CA LEU A 375 -2.85 7.31 -11.92
C LEU A 375 -3.92 6.21 -11.99
N ALA A 376 -3.79 5.13 -11.21
CA ALA A 376 -4.86 4.15 -11.13
C ALA A 376 -6.19 4.79 -10.68
N MET A 377 -6.16 5.59 -9.60
CA MET A 377 -7.32 6.35 -9.12
C MET A 377 -7.83 7.37 -10.14
N PHE A 378 -6.94 8.01 -10.90
CA PHE A 378 -7.31 8.89 -11.99
C PHE A 378 -8.10 8.12 -13.07
N PHE A 379 -7.57 7.00 -13.55
CA PHE A 379 -8.19 6.24 -14.64
C PHE A 379 -9.54 5.67 -14.25
N VAL A 380 -9.63 4.98 -13.10
CA VAL A 380 -10.87 4.35 -12.64
C VAL A 380 -11.96 5.38 -12.32
N THR A 381 -11.60 6.64 -12.03
CA THR A 381 -12.57 7.71 -11.75
C THR A 381 -12.96 8.47 -13.01
N PHE A 382 -11.97 9.02 -13.73
CA PHE A 382 -12.24 10.04 -14.74
C PHE A 382 -12.43 9.46 -16.13
N LEU A 383 -11.89 8.28 -16.44
CA LEU A 383 -12.11 7.67 -17.76
C LEU A 383 -13.57 7.20 -17.95
N PRO A 384 -14.21 6.52 -16.98
CA PRO A 384 -15.62 6.17 -17.11
C PRO A 384 -16.52 7.40 -17.17
N VAL A 385 -16.23 8.43 -16.37
CA VAL A 385 -16.93 9.73 -16.43
C VAL A 385 -16.80 10.36 -17.82
N ALA A 386 -15.60 10.30 -18.40
CA ALA A 386 -15.33 10.91 -19.69
C ALA A 386 -16.08 10.20 -20.83
N VAL A 387 -15.94 8.87 -20.89
CA VAL A 387 -16.67 8.01 -21.83
C VAL A 387 -18.18 8.21 -21.68
N TRP A 388 -18.67 8.22 -20.45
CA TRP A 388 -20.10 8.40 -20.18
C TRP A 388 -20.61 9.72 -20.76
N LYS A 389 -20.02 10.86 -20.38
CA LYS A 389 -20.44 12.20 -20.82
C LYS A 389 -20.31 12.42 -22.32
N LEU A 390 -19.25 11.90 -22.92
CA LEU A 390 -18.98 12.12 -24.34
C LEU A 390 -20.05 11.48 -25.21
N PHE A 391 -20.46 10.26 -24.87
CA PHE A 391 -21.44 9.47 -25.65
C PHE A 391 -22.87 9.55 -25.10
N HIS A 392 -23.11 10.32 -24.03
CA HIS A 392 -24.45 10.52 -23.50
C HIS A 392 -25.32 11.29 -24.50
N SER A 393 -26.59 10.94 -24.68
CA SER A 393 -27.43 11.68 -25.64
C SER A 393 -27.74 13.10 -25.15
N SER A 394 -28.02 13.25 -23.85
CA SER A 394 -28.27 14.54 -23.21
C SER A 394 -26.96 15.28 -22.93
N SER A 395 -26.87 16.53 -23.37
CA SER A 395 -25.78 17.45 -23.04
C SER A 395 -26.04 18.29 -21.79
N ARG A 396 -27.28 18.31 -21.29
CA ARG A 396 -27.71 19.14 -20.16
C ARG A 396 -27.69 18.41 -18.84
N ASP A 397 -28.09 17.14 -18.84
CA ASP A 397 -28.08 16.29 -17.66
C ASP A 397 -27.46 14.93 -17.98
N PHE A 398 -26.19 14.79 -17.59
CA PHE A 398 -25.46 13.53 -17.73
C PHE A 398 -25.81 12.51 -16.64
N ARG A 399 -26.62 12.90 -15.65
CA ARG A 399 -27.08 12.01 -14.58
C ARG A 399 -28.40 11.32 -14.93
N ASP A 400 -29.02 11.66 -16.07
CA ASP A 400 -30.16 10.91 -16.59
C ASP A 400 -29.68 9.52 -17.04
N THR A 401 -30.00 8.52 -16.25
CA THR A 401 -29.64 7.12 -16.54
C THR A 401 -30.76 6.39 -17.29
N SER A 402 -31.65 7.10 -17.99
CA SER A 402 -32.64 6.49 -18.87
C SER A 402 -31.95 5.74 -20.02
N PHE A 403 -32.50 4.58 -20.41
CA PHE A 403 -31.87 3.74 -21.43
C PHE A 403 -31.69 4.46 -22.78
N SER A 404 -32.69 5.26 -23.18
CA SER A 404 -32.62 6.09 -24.39
C SER A 404 -31.45 7.08 -24.33
N ALA A 405 -31.23 7.69 -23.16
CA ALA A 405 -30.18 8.66 -22.98
C ALA A 405 -28.77 8.05 -22.91
N SER A 406 -28.65 6.85 -22.33
CA SER A 406 -27.37 6.26 -21.97
C SER A 406 -26.91 5.11 -22.87
N ARG A 407 -27.69 4.66 -23.86
CA ARG A 407 -27.36 3.44 -24.65
C ARG A 407 -25.98 3.48 -25.31
N HIS A 408 -25.56 4.62 -25.86
CA HIS A 408 -24.24 4.74 -26.48
C HIS A 408 -23.14 4.77 -25.42
N SER A 409 -23.35 5.49 -24.31
CA SER A 409 -22.42 5.46 -23.16
C SER A 409 -22.19 4.05 -22.65
N LEU A 410 -23.26 3.25 -22.51
CA LEU A 410 -23.17 1.84 -22.12
C LEU A 410 -22.38 1.00 -23.12
N PHE A 411 -22.62 1.19 -24.42
CA PHE A 411 -21.86 0.50 -25.47
C PHE A 411 -20.36 0.81 -25.38
N PHE A 412 -19.98 2.08 -25.21
CA PHE A 412 -18.56 2.43 -25.09
C PHE A 412 -17.94 2.02 -23.74
N LEU A 413 -18.72 1.96 -22.65
CA LEU A 413 -18.26 1.34 -21.41
C LEU A 413 -18.04 -0.17 -21.57
N LEU A 414 -18.89 -0.86 -22.35
CA LEU A 414 -18.67 -2.26 -22.69
C LEU A 414 -17.39 -2.46 -23.52
N LEU A 415 -17.14 -1.60 -24.52
CA LEU A 415 -15.87 -1.63 -25.28
C LEU A 415 -14.66 -1.40 -24.37
N LEU A 416 -14.77 -0.48 -23.41
CA LEU A 416 -13.74 -0.27 -22.40
C LEU A 416 -13.53 -1.52 -21.53
N SER A 417 -14.61 -2.19 -21.08
CA SER A 417 -14.51 -3.47 -20.36
C SER A 417 -13.81 -4.55 -21.18
N ILE A 418 -14.13 -4.67 -22.48
CA ILE A 418 -13.47 -5.63 -23.37
C ILE A 418 -11.97 -5.31 -23.46
N PHE A 419 -11.60 -4.04 -23.63
CA PHE A 419 -10.20 -3.63 -23.65
C PHE A 419 -9.47 -3.95 -22.33
N LEU A 420 -10.11 -3.67 -21.19
CA LEU A 420 -9.55 -4.00 -19.86
C LEU A 420 -9.34 -5.51 -19.70
N TRP A 421 -10.35 -6.30 -20.08
CA TRP A 421 -10.29 -7.76 -20.03
C TRP A 421 -9.21 -8.33 -20.96
N SER A 422 -9.10 -7.81 -22.19
CA SER A 422 -8.03 -8.23 -23.12
C SER A 422 -6.63 -7.86 -22.61
N SER A 423 -6.50 -6.77 -21.85
CA SER A 423 -5.22 -6.26 -21.36
C SER A 423 -4.75 -6.89 -20.04
N SER A 424 -5.67 -7.36 -19.19
CA SER A 424 -5.31 -7.88 -17.85
C SER A 424 -6.09 -9.12 -17.40
N GLY A 425 -6.80 -9.76 -18.34
CA GLY A 425 -7.61 -10.94 -18.06
C GLY A 425 -8.81 -10.61 -17.15
N THR A 426 -9.07 -11.45 -16.15
CA THR A 426 -10.23 -11.28 -15.27
C THR A 426 -9.99 -10.28 -14.13
N GLY A 427 -8.74 -9.91 -13.85
CA GLY A 427 -8.37 -9.15 -12.64
C GLY A 427 -8.51 -9.94 -11.33
N LEU A 428 -8.86 -11.23 -11.38
CA LEU A 428 -9.12 -12.08 -10.21
C LEU A 428 -8.01 -13.10 -9.93
N TYR A 429 -6.90 -13.03 -10.66
CA TYR A 429 -5.76 -13.94 -10.50
C TYR A 429 -4.84 -13.54 -9.33
N GLY A 430 -4.09 -14.52 -8.84
CA GLY A 430 -3.13 -14.37 -7.75
C GLY A 430 -3.77 -14.34 -6.36
N ASP A 431 -2.92 -14.41 -5.35
CA ASP A 431 -3.26 -14.47 -3.92
C ASP A 431 -3.74 -13.15 -3.30
N ALA A 432 -3.94 -12.10 -4.11
CA ALA A 432 -4.20 -10.74 -3.62
C ALA A 432 -3.15 -10.22 -2.62
N ASN A 433 -1.91 -10.70 -2.69
CA ASN A 433 -0.83 -10.43 -1.74
C ASN A 433 -0.95 -11.18 -0.40
N PHE A 434 -1.91 -12.11 -0.22
CA PHE A 434 -1.93 -13.05 0.90
C PHE A 434 -0.89 -14.17 0.68
N ASN A 435 0.39 -13.78 0.71
CA ASN A 435 1.54 -14.62 0.35
C ASN A 435 2.29 -15.20 1.56
N LYS A 436 1.87 -14.88 2.79
CA LYS A 436 2.44 -15.45 4.02
C LYS A 436 1.37 -16.17 4.81
N VAL A 437 1.74 -17.33 5.34
CA VAL A 437 0.87 -18.14 6.20
C VAL A 437 1.65 -18.66 7.42
N SER A 438 0.99 -18.72 8.58
CA SER A 438 1.64 -19.02 9.86
C SER A 438 2.35 -20.38 9.92
N TYR A 439 1.87 -21.36 9.17
CA TYR A 439 2.42 -22.73 9.13
C TYR A 439 3.40 -22.95 7.97
N PHE A 440 3.79 -21.91 7.23
CA PHE A 440 4.67 -22.06 6.06
C PHE A 440 6.04 -22.65 6.43
N GLN A 441 6.49 -22.42 7.66
CA GLN A 441 7.77 -22.91 8.19
C GLN A 441 7.58 -24.08 9.18
N GLY A 442 6.43 -24.76 9.10
CA GLY A 442 6.06 -25.85 9.99
C GLY A 442 5.49 -25.33 11.30
N ASP A 443 5.66 -26.09 12.38
CA ASP A 443 5.12 -25.76 13.70
C ASP A 443 6.09 -24.93 14.56
N VAL A 444 7.22 -24.51 13.98
CA VAL A 444 8.30 -23.81 14.67
C VAL A 444 7.82 -22.56 15.41
N TRP A 445 6.92 -21.76 14.81
CA TRP A 445 6.42 -20.54 15.44
C TRP A 445 5.46 -20.79 16.58
N LYS A 446 4.66 -21.85 16.47
CA LYS A 446 3.81 -22.31 17.57
C LYS A 446 4.70 -22.73 18.74
N TRP A 447 5.72 -23.55 18.48
CA TRP A 447 6.66 -23.99 19.50
C TRP A 447 7.38 -22.79 20.15
N VAL A 448 7.92 -21.87 19.36
CA VAL A 448 8.61 -20.66 19.84
C VAL A 448 7.69 -19.85 20.76
N SER A 449 6.46 -19.56 20.31
CA SER A 449 5.52 -18.75 21.07
C SER A 449 5.10 -19.41 22.39
N GLU A 450 5.03 -20.74 22.44
CA GLU A 450 4.55 -21.50 23.60
C GLU A 450 5.67 -21.89 24.59
N ASN A 451 6.92 -22.03 24.14
CA ASN A 451 7.98 -22.68 24.92
C ASN A 451 9.19 -21.80 25.25
N THR A 452 9.27 -20.57 24.73
CA THR A 452 10.40 -19.66 25.02
C THR A 452 9.96 -18.49 25.92
N PRO A 453 10.86 -17.87 26.72
CA PRO A 453 10.56 -16.63 27.44
C PRO A 453 10.11 -15.50 26.50
N LYS A 454 9.21 -14.61 26.93
CA LYS A 454 8.66 -13.51 26.10
C LYS A 454 9.72 -12.54 25.59
N ASP A 455 10.76 -12.35 26.37
CA ASP A 455 11.93 -11.50 26.12
C ASP A 455 13.04 -12.23 25.37
N ALA A 456 12.83 -13.50 24.99
CA ALA A 456 13.84 -14.27 24.28
C ALA A 456 14.20 -13.62 22.93
N VAL A 457 15.51 -13.53 22.69
CA VAL A 457 16.11 -13.08 21.44
C VAL A 457 16.41 -14.30 20.57
N ILE A 458 15.80 -14.32 19.39
CA ILE A 458 15.88 -15.45 18.47
C ILE A 458 16.65 -15.04 17.22
N ALA A 459 17.74 -15.76 16.96
CA ALA A 459 18.49 -15.65 15.71
C ALA A 459 18.33 -16.89 14.83
N GLY A 460 18.79 -16.79 13.60
CA GLY A 460 18.68 -17.84 12.61
C GLY A 460 18.97 -17.32 11.22
N HIS A 461 18.76 -18.14 10.19
CA HIS A 461 18.86 -17.67 8.81
C HIS A 461 17.83 -16.54 8.59
N PRO A 462 18.22 -15.30 8.18
CA PRO A 462 17.33 -14.14 8.21
C PRO A 462 16.02 -14.29 7.42
N THR A 463 16.03 -14.97 6.27
CA THR A 463 14.79 -15.27 5.50
C THR A 463 13.93 -16.37 6.12
N HIS A 464 14.52 -17.21 6.98
CA HIS A 464 13.80 -18.25 7.70
C HIS A 464 13.12 -17.68 8.93
N ILE A 465 13.73 -16.73 9.60
CA ILE A 465 13.16 -16.14 10.82
C ILE A 465 12.31 -14.89 10.57
N ASP A 466 12.00 -14.55 9.31
CA ASP A 466 11.21 -13.35 8.94
C ASP A 466 9.86 -13.21 9.66
N ALA A 467 9.29 -14.30 10.16
CA ALA A 467 7.99 -14.29 10.80
C ALA A 467 8.07 -14.50 12.33
N VAL A 468 9.27 -14.42 12.92
CA VAL A 468 9.47 -14.69 14.34
C VAL A 468 8.76 -13.66 15.23
N GLU A 469 8.75 -12.39 14.84
CA GLU A 469 8.08 -11.33 15.60
C GLU A 469 6.55 -11.48 15.52
N LEU A 470 6.02 -11.77 14.33
CA LEU A 470 4.58 -11.84 14.11
C LEU A 470 3.94 -13.18 14.55
N PHE A 471 4.57 -14.32 14.23
CA PHE A 471 4.01 -15.63 14.56
C PHE A 471 4.65 -16.26 15.79
N GLY A 472 5.95 -16.06 16.00
CA GLY A 472 6.66 -16.53 17.19
C GLY A 472 6.43 -15.63 18.41
N LYS A 473 6.02 -14.36 18.21
CA LYS A 473 5.86 -13.35 19.26
C LYS A 473 7.13 -13.18 20.11
N ARG A 474 8.30 -13.23 19.47
CA ARG A 474 9.61 -13.06 20.12
C ARG A 474 10.47 -12.07 19.35
N ILE A 475 11.50 -11.55 20.01
CA ILE A 475 12.41 -10.61 19.37
C ILE A 475 13.22 -11.36 18.32
N GLY A 476 13.09 -10.95 17.06
CA GLY A 476 13.98 -11.40 16.01
C GLY A 476 15.30 -10.63 16.10
N TYR A 477 16.43 -11.34 16.10
CA TYR A 477 17.73 -10.68 16.17
C TYR A 477 18.00 -9.79 14.94
N ALA A 478 17.76 -10.36 13.74
CA ALA A 478 17.69 -9.63 12.47
C ALA A 478 16.97 -10.46 11.40
N THR A 479 16.05 -9.83 10.66
CA THR A 479 15.24 -10.47 9.61
C THR A 479 15.41 -9.79 8.25
N THR A 480 15.11 -10.50 7.16
CA THR A 480 15.19 -9.94 5.79
C THR A 480 14.10 -8.90 5.53
N GLU A 481 12.94 -9.05 6.15
CA GLU A 481 11.85 -8.08 6.04
C GLU A 481 12.10 -6.79 6.84
N THR A 482 13.04 -6.79 7.79
CA THR A 482 13.38 -5.59 8.60
C THR A 482 14.73 -4.98 8.23
N ALA A 483 15.49 -5.62 7.33
CA ALA A 483 16.80 -5.19 6.83
C ALA A 483 16.72 -3.99 5.86
N HIS A 484 16.25 -2.85 6.36
CA HIS A 484 16.03 -1.63 5.60
C HIS A 484 17.25 -0.71 5.56
N PRO A 485 17.89 -0.49 4.38
CA PRO A 485 19.07 0.35 4.23
C PRO A 485 18.76 1.85 4.16
N PHE A 486 17.58 2.26 4.62
CA PHE A 486 17.14 3.65 4.49
C PHE A 486 17.70 4.58 5.55
N TYR A 487 18.10 4.08 6.72
CA TYR A 487 18.66 4.89 7.80
C TYR A 487 20.00 4.32 8.22
N ASP A 488 21.03 5.16 8.19
CA ASP A 488 22.43 4.70 8.25
C ASP A 488 22.79 4.00 9.55
N LYS A 489 22.50 4.58 10.73
CA LYS A 489 22.81 3.96 12.03
C LYS A 489 22.02 2.67 12.25
N TYR A 490 20.70 2.71 12.00
CA TYR A 490 19.86 1.51 12.07
C TYR A 490 20.41 0.40 11.18
N TYR A 491 20.70 0.73 9.91
CA TYR A 491 21.13 -0.28 8.95
C TYR A 491 22.53 -0.80 9.24
N GLN A 492 23.45 0.02 9.74
CA GLN A 492 24.76 -0.43 10.19
C GLN A 492 24.64 -1.54 11.23
N GLU A 493 23.76 -1.35 12.22
CA GLU A 493 23.53 -2.37 13.24
C GLU A 493 22.84 -3.61 12.65
N ILE A 494 21.78 -3.45 11.86
CA ILE A 494 21.11 -4.61 11.24
C ILE A 494 22.06 -5.38 10.32
N LYS A 495 22.92 -4.71 9.57
CA LYS A 495 23.95 -5.35 8.74
C LYS A 495 24.92 -6.18 9.57
N ARG A 496 25.39 -5.66 10.70
CA ARG A 496 26.24 -6.40 11.66
C ARG A 496 25.51 -7.65 12.16
N ARG A 497 24.26 -7.50 12.61
CA ARG A 497 23.42 -8.61 13.09
C ARG A 497 23.17 -9.67 12.02
N LEU A 498 22.91 -9.27 10.77
CA LEU A 498 22.76 -10.21 9.65
C LEU A 498 24.03 -11.03 9.42
N ILE A 499 25.21 -10.40 9.43
CA ILE A 499 26.49 -11.10 9.29
C ILE A 499 26.68 -12.10 10.43
N VAL A 500 26.37 -11.71 11.67
CA VAL A 500 26.44 -12.62 12.83
C VAL A 500 25.47 -13.80 12.67
N SER A 501 24.22 -13.54 12.29
CA SER A 501 23.23 -14.59 12.00
C SER A 501 23.72 -15.58 10.93
N PHE A 502 24.35 -15.10 9.85
CA PHE A 502 24.90 -15.97 8.80
C PHE A 502 26.12 -16.75 9.27
N LYS A 503 27.04 -16.12 10.00
CA LYS A 503 28.21 -16.82 10.58
C LYS A 503 27.77 -17.94 11.52
N ALA A 504 26.81 -17.67 12.39
CA ALA A 504 26.21 -18.70 13.24
C ALA A 504 25.51 -19.80 12.43
N HIS A 505 24.74 -19.41 11.40
CA HIS A 505 24.04 -20.39 10.55
C HIS A 505 25.02 -21.35 9.85
N TYR A 506 26.14 -20.84 9.39
CA TYR A 506 27.18 -21.61 8.72
C TYR A 506 28.39 -21.90 9.62
N ALA A 507 28.21 -21.96 10.93
CA ALA A 507 29.27 -22.34 11.86
C ALA A 507 29.77 -23.76 11.55
N GLU A 508 31.06 -24.00 11.74
CA GLU A 508 31.74 -25.28 11.50
C GLU A 508 31.40 -26.30 12.60
N ASP A 509 31.30 -25.85 13.84
CA ASP A 509 30.95 -26.69 14.97
C ASP A 509 30.07 -25.99 16.02
N LEU A 510 29.67 -26.76 17.03
CA LEU A 510 28.79 -26.26 18.09
C LEU A 510 29.50 -25.28 19.03
N ASP A 511 30.83 -25.37 19.17
CA ASP A 511 31.63 -24.43 19.95
C ASP A 511 31.72 -23.06 19.25
N GLU A 512 31.98 -23.06 17.94
CA GLU A 512 31.96 -21.85 17.10
C GLU A 512 30.58 -21.20 17.15
N LEU A 513 29.50 -22.00 17.00
CA LEU A 513 28.12 -21.52 17.10
C LEU A 513 27.88 -20.77 18.42
N VAL A 514 28.24 -21.37 19.56
CA VAL A 514 28.08 -20.72 20.88
C VAL A 514 28.96 -19.47 20.99
N SER A 515 30.20 -19.52 20.51
CA SER A 515 31.14 -18.39 20.57
C SER A 515 30.65 -17.16 19.79
N ILE A 516 29.89 -17.38 18.71
CA ILE A 516 29.30 -16.32 17.90
C ILE A 516 28.03 -15.76 18.58
N LEU A 517 27.20 -16.63 19.16
CA LEU A 517 25.86 -16.25 19.64
C LEU A 517 25.85 -15.68 21.06
N GLU A 518 26.68 -16.22 21.96
CA GLU A 518 26.69 -15.82 23.37
C GLU A 518 26.98 -14.32 23.56
N PRO A 519 27.99 -13.71 22.91
CA PRO A 519 28.30 -12.29 23.10
C PRO A 519 27.17 -11.36 22.66
N GLU A 520 26.27 -11.82 21.80
CA GLU A 520 25.11 -11.07 21.31
C GLU A 520 23.86 -11.23 22.18
N GLY A 521 23.92 -12.06 23.24
CA GLY A 521 22.78 -12.34 24.10
C GLY A 521 21.64 -13.07 23.37
N ILE A 522 21.98 -13.97 22.45
CA ILE A 522 20.98 -14.77 21.73
C ILE A 522 20.61 -15.99 22.58
N ASP A 523 19.31 -16.15 22.86
CA ASP A 523 18.79 -17.25 23.68
C ASP A 523 18.56 -18.53 22.86
N TYR A 524 17.96 -18.36 21.68
CA TYR A 524 17.63 -19.47 20.78
C TYR A 524 18.11 -19.21 19.36
N PHE A 525 18.61 -20.26 18.72
CA PHE A 525 19.02 -20.23 17.32
C PHE A 525 18.21 -21.22 16.47
N ILE A 526 17.71 -20.75 15.32
CA ILE A 526 16.89 -21.55 14.41
C ILE A 526 17.66 -21.82 13.10
N PHE A 527 17.99 -23.09 12.89
CA PHE A 527 18.53 -23.56 11.61
C PHE A 527 17.42 -23.81 10.59
N LYS A 528 17.55 -23.24 9.39
CA LYS A 528 16.83 -23.63 8.18
C LYS A 528 17.42 -24.91 7.58
N ARG A 529 16.81 -26.06 7.88
CA ARG A 529 17.37 -27.40 7.60
C ARG A 529 17.76 -27.64 6.14
N LYS A 530 16.93 -27.16 5.21
CA LYS A 530 17.07 -27.42 3.77
C LYS A 530 18.26 -26.67 3.13
N GLU A 531 18.84 -25.67 3.80
CA GLU A 531 20.01 -24.94 3.30
C GLU A 531 21.31 -25.76 3.40
N PHE A 532 21.32 -26.84 4.18
CA PHE A 532 22.51 -27.71 4.35
C PHE A 532 22.48 -28.95 3.43
N TYR A 533 21.68 -28.91 2.37
CA TYR A 533 21.80 -29.87 1.28
C TYR A 533 22.89 -29.41 0.32
N PRO A 534 23.69 -30.32 -0.27
CA PRO A 534 24.79 -29.94 -1.16
C PRO A 534 24.37 -28.97 -2.27
N GLU A 535 23.21 -29.19 -2.87
CA GLU A 535 22.68 -28.35 -3.95
C GLU A 535 22.22 -26.97 -3.46
N ALA A 536 21.79 -26.85 -2.20
CA ALA A 536 21.39 -25.60 -1.60
C ALA A 536 22.62 -24.78 -1.20
N LEU A 537 23.62 -25.40 -0.55
CA LEU A 537 24.91 -24.77 -0.22
C LEU A 537 25.61 -24.21 -1.45
N ALA A 538 25.66 -24.98 -2.54
CA ALA A 538 26.25 -24.55 -3.81
C ALA A 538 25.54 -23.34 -4.45
N LYS A 539 24.31 -23.03 -4.02
CA LYS A 539 23.49 -21.91 -4.49
C LYS A 539 23.19 -20.89 -3.39
N ALA A 540 23.82 -21.03 -2.21
CA ALA A 540 23.59 -20.16 -1.08
C ALA A 540 23.93 -18.73 -1.50
N ASP A 541 22.99 -17.81 -1.32
CA ASP A 541 23.17 -16.43 -1.73
C ASP A 541 22.29 -15.51 -0.90
N TYR A 542 22.66 -14.23 -0.92
CA TYR A 542 21.90 -13.16 -0.31
C TYR A 542 22.13 -11.86 -1.09
N PHE A 543 21.48 -10.77 -0.71
CA PHE A 543 21.74 -9.51 -1.40
C PHE A 543 23.13 -8.97 -1.03
N GLU A 544 23.76 -8.27 -1.98
CA GLU A 544 25.08 -7.69 -1.74
C GLU A 544 25.02 -6.49 -0.78
N PRO A 545 26.06 -6.28 0.04
CA PRO A 545 27.36 -6.98 0.02
C PRO A 545 27.44 -8.27 0.85
N ILE A 546 26.36 -8.64 1.54
CA ILE A 546 26.35 -9.81 2.44
C ILE A 546 26.36 -11.12 1.65
N GLY A 547 25.80 -11.13 0.43
CA GLY A 547 25.81 -12.31 -0.45
C GLY A 547 27.19 -12.89 -0.69
N THR A 548 28.21 -12.04 -0.83
CA THR A 548 29.61 -12.50 -0.96
C THR A 548 30.09 -13.28 0.26
N GLU A 549 29.83 -12.78 1.47
CA GLU A 549 30.17 -13.47 2.72
C GLU A 549 29.39 -14.80 2.84
N VAL A 550 28.09 -14.81 2.49
CA VAL A 550 27.25 -16.02 2.54
C VAL A 550 27.79 -17.11 1.63
N ARG A 551 28.19 -16.78 0.39
CA ARG A 551 28.80 -17.75 -0.54
C ARG A 551 30.11 -18.33 -0.01
N GLN A 552 30.93 -17.51 0.67
CA GLN A 552 32.16 -17.98 1.30
C GLN A 552 31.88 -18.88 2.51
N LEU A 553 30.93 -18.50 3.37
CA LEU A 553 30.55 -19.28 4.55
C LEU A 553 29.96 -20.64 4.15
N ALA A 554 29.24 -20.70 3.03
CA ALA A 554 28.59 -21.90 2.51
C ALA A 554 29.48 -22.78 1.62
N SER A 555 30.76 -22.44 1.42
CA SER A 555 31.65 -23.17 0.50
C SER A 555 32.36 -24.38 1.10
N ARG A 556 32.17 -24.66 2.40
CA ARG A 556 32.77 -25.83 3.09
C ARG A 556 32.09 -27.13 2.65
N ASP A 557 32.70 -28.28 2.98
CA ASP A 557 32.03 -29.57 2.78
C ASP A 557 30.73 -29.59 3.58
N TYR A 558 29.68 -30.16 2.98
CA TYR A 558 28.35 -30.17 3.58
C TYR A 558 28.29 -30.90 4.93
N MET A 559 29.28 -31.75 5.25
CA MET A 559 29.42 -32.44 6.54
C MET A 559 30.09 -31.60 7.63
N ASP A 560 30.76 -30.51 7.25
CA ASP A 560 31.60 -29.70 8.14
C ASP A 560 30.80 -28.62 8.89
N TYR A 561 29.47 -28.60 8.82
CA TYR A 561 28.64 -27.59 9.49
C TYR A 561 28.14 -28.06 10.86
N ALA A 562 28.04 -27.14 11.81
CA ALA A 562 27.48 -27.33 13.15
C ALA A 562 26.10 -28.03 13.09
N TYR A 563 25.27 -27.66 12.11
CA TYR A 563 23.98 -28.29 11.87
C TYR A 563 24.07 -29.81 11.67
N LYS A 564 25.11 -30.33 11.01
CA LYS A 564 25.30 -31.77 10.78
C LYS A 564 25.75 -32.53 12.02
N LYS A 565 26.25 -31.82 13.04
CA LYS A 565 26.63 -32.37 14.34
C LYS A 565 25.44 -32.49 15.28
N LEU A 566 24.30 -31.86 14.94
CA LEU A 566 23.06 -31.98 15.71
C LEU A 566 22.42 -33.37 15.57
N PRO A 567 21.79 -33.89 16.64
CA PRO A 567 21.09 -35.17 16.60
C PRO A 567 19.91 -35.16 15.62
N ARG A 568 19.58 -36.35 15.09
CA ARG A 568 18.52 -36.50 14.09
C ARG A 568 17.11 -36.43 14.67
N GLU A 569 16.99 -36.71 15.96
CA GLU A 569 15.73 -36.76 16.72
C GLU A 569 15.88 -35.93 18.00
N VAL A 570 14.76 -35.42 18.51
CA VAL A 570 14.73 -34.68 19.78
C VAL A 570 14.81 -35.69 20.92
N ASP A 571 15.87 -35.61 21.71
CA ASP A 571 16.09 -36.38 22.93
C ASP A 571 16.65 -35.40 23.97
N LEU A 572 15.77 -34.90 24.85
CA LEU A 572 16.12 -33.88 25.84
C LEU A 572 16.94 -34.42 27.01
N GLU A 573 16.96 -35.74 27.22
CA GLU A 573 17.80 -36.36 28.25
C GLU A 573 19.25 -36.38 27.79
N LYS A 574 19.47 -36.71 26.51
CA LYS A 574 20.80 -36.81 25.93
C LYS A 574 21.32 -35.50 25.34
N PHE A 575 20.44 -34.69 24.76
CA PHE A 575 20.75 -33.45 24.05
C PHE A 575 19.78 -32.34 24.49
N PRO A 576 19.88 -31.88 25.76
CA PRO A 576 18.94 -30.90 26.33
C PRO A 576 18.91 -29.56 25.57
N TYR A 577 19.92 -29.31 24.74
CA TYR A 577 20.07 -28.10 23.95
C TYR A 577 19.32 -28.10 22.62
N MET A 578 18.74 -29.21 22.16
CA MET A 578 17.99 -29.26 20.89
C MET A 578 16.51 -29.58 21.13
N PRO A 579 15.72 -28.62 21.64
CA PRO A 579 14.38 -28.91 22.12
C PRO A 579 13.32 -29.04 21.03
N TYR A 580 13.65 -28.68 19.78
CA TYR A 580 12.70 -28.75 18.69
C TYR A 580 13.37 -29.09 17.37
N ARG A 581 12.70 -29.95 16.59
CA ARG A 581 13.05 -30.31 15.22
C ARG A 581 11.80 -30.72 14.45
N ASP A 582 11.61 -30.12 13.30
CA ASP A 582 10.62 -30.55 12.30
C ASP A 582 11.27 -30.67 10.91
N ASP A 583 10.47 -30.83 9.86
CA ASP A 583 10.96 -30.94 8.47
C ASP A 583 11.70 -29.73 7.92
N LEU A 584 11.57 -28.56 8.56
CA LEU A 584 12.04 -27.28 8.04
C LEU A 584 13.04 -26.60 8.97
N SER A 585 12.96 -26.87 10.26
CA SER A 585 13.58 -26.11 11.33
C SER A 585 14.21 -27.01 12.39
N VAL A 586 15.33 -26.57 12.95
CA VAL A 586 15.89 -27.09 14.21
C VAL A 586 16.15 -25.91 15.12
N ILE A 587 15.74 -26.00 16.39
CA ILE A 587 16.01 -24.98 17.39
C ILE A 587 17.10 -25.49 18.32
N VAL A 588 18.04 -24.60 18.62
CA VAL A 588 19.09 -24.79 19.63
C VAL A 588 18.88 -23.77 20.74
N ASP A 589 18.83 -24.24 21.99
CA ASP A 589 18.96 -23.41 23.19
C ASP A 589 20.44 -23.16 23.46
N VAL A 590 20.87 -21.90 23.34
CA VAL A 590 22.29 -21.52 23.36
C VAL A 590 22.91 -21.74 24.75
N SER A 591 22.15 -21.45 25.82
CA SER A 591 22.61 -21.62 27.19
C SER A 591 22.77 -23.09 27.57
N ALA A 592 21.80 -23.92 27.17
CA ALA A 592 21.86 -25.36 27.35
C ALA A 592 23.03 -25.97 26.54
N LEU A 593 23.25 -25.51 25.30
CA LEU A 593 24.36 -25.98 24.47
C LEU A 593 25.71 -25.67 25.10
N LYS A 594 25.89 -24.43 25.57
CA LYS A 594 27.11 -24.02 26.29
C LYS A 594 27.37 -24.88 27.52
N SER A 595 26.33 -25.19 28.28
CA SER A 595 26.45 -26.02 29.49
C SER A 595 26.81 -27.46 29.15
N PHE A 596 26.28 -27.98 28.04
CA PHE A 596 26.58 -29.31 27.51
C PHE A 596 28.03 -29.43 27.03
N LEU A 597 28.55 -28.44 26.30
CA LEU A 597 29.93 -28.46 25.76
C LEU A 597 31.02 -28.36 26.85
N LYS A 598 30.66 -27.97 28.07
CA LYS A 598 31.57 -27.89 29.23
C LYS A 598 31.71 -29.20 30.01
N GLN A 599 30.84 -30.17 29.76
CA GLN A 599 30.85 -31.50 30.41
C GLN A 599 31.66 -32.47 29.56
#